data_AF-A0A3P0MM13-F1
#
_entry.id   AF-A0A3P0MM13-F1
#
_cell.length_a   1.000
_cell.length_b   1.000
_cell.length_c   1.000
_cell.angle_alpha   90.00
_cell.angle_beta   90.00
_cell.angle_gamma   90.00
#
_symmetry.space_group_name_H-M   'P 1'
#
loop_
_entity.id
_entity.type
_entity.pdbx_description
1 polymer ?
#
loop_
_entity_poly.entity_id
_entity_poly.type
_entity_poly.pdbx_seq_one_letter_code
_entity_poly.pdbx_strand_id
1 'polypeptide(L)' 'MTARKPTVKIREGKVEHPAHDAAETDRQKKGKYQFVTGATLVALEDRVNQLIDEHPDLTLKQVLFAQGTGFVAVLERPA' A
#
# COMPACT_ATOMS: atom_id res chain seq x y z
N MET A 1 -30.63 -49.62 -17.77
CA MET A 1 -30.69 -48.50 -16.82
C MET A 1 -29.77 -47.40 -17.34
N THR A 2 -30.34 -46.29 -17.82
CA THR A 2 -29.63 -45.19 -18.48
C THR A 2 -29.20 -44.12 -17.48
N ALA A 3 -27.89 -43.99 -17.25
CA ALA A 3 -27.30 -42.93 -16.45
C ALA A 3 -27.24 -41.62 -17.25
N ARG A 4 -27.96 -40.59 -16.79
CA ARG A 4 -27.90 -39.22 -17.32
C ARG A 4 -26.90 -38.40 -16.50
N LYS A 5 -25.90 -37.82 -17.17
CA LYS A 5 -24.93 -36.85 -16.62
C LYS A 5 -25.66 -35.58 -16.13
N PRO A 6 -25.26 -34.97 -15.00
CA PRO A 6 -25.51 -33.56 -14.77
C PRO A 6 -24.37 -32.73 -15.38
N THR A 7 -24.70 -31.98 -16.42
CA THR A 7 -23.88 -30.92 -17.01
C THR A 7 -23.91 -29.70 -16.08
N VAL A 8 -22.82 -29.45 -15.35
CA VAL A 8 -22.62 -28.19 -14.62
C VAL A 8 -22.25 -27.10 -15.63
N LYS A 9 -23.14 -26.11 -15.79
CA LYS A 9 -22.84 -24.87 -16.53
C LYS A 9 -22.13 -23.91 -15.58
N ILE A 10 -20.81 -23.80 -15.71
CA ILE A 10 -20.04 -22.76 -15.02
C ILE A 10 -20.22 -21.46 -15.83
N ARG A 11 -20.97 -20.51 -15.28
CA ARG A 11 -21.01 -19.11 -15.74
C ARG A 11 -20.23 -18.29 -14.72
N GLU A 12 -18.94 -18.11 -14.93
CA GLU A 12 -18.14 -17.09 -14.25
C GLU A 12 -17.16 -16.61 -15.33
N GLY A 13 -17.40 -15.45 -15.92
CA GLY A 13 -17.08 -14.19 -15.26
C GLY A 13 -15.65 -13.87 -15.66
N LYS A 14 -15.51 -13.18 -16.79
CA LYS A 14 -14.24 -12.65 -17.30
C LYS A 14 -13.51 -11.99 -16.13
N VAL A 15 -12.38 -12.58 -15.73
CA VAL A 15 -11.52 -12.02 -14.68
C VAL A 15 -10.91 -10.76 -15.25
N GLU A 16 -11.59 -9.64 -15.04
CA GLU A 16 -10.98 -8.33 -15.16
C GLU A 16 -9.91 -8.27 -14.07
N HIS A 17 -8.65 -8.20 -14.47
CA HIS A 17 -7.58 -7.82 -13.56
C HIS A 17 -8.00 -6.50 -12.92
N PRO A 18 -8.21 -6.41 -11.59
CA PRO A 18 -8.23 -5.10 -10.98
C PRO A 18 -6.82 -4.55 -11.19
N ALA A 19 -6.74 -3.55 -12.07
CA ALA A 19 -5.62 -2.65 -12.13
C ALA A 19 -5.30 -2.26 -10.68
N HIS A 20 -4.04 -2.49 -10.34
CA HIS A 20 -3.44 -2.30 -9.03
C HIS A 20 -3.27 -0.80 -8.78
N ASP A 21 -4.37 -0.05 -8.83
CA ASP A 21 -4.44 1.42 -8.93
C ASP A 21 -5.36 2.04 -7.86
N ALA A 22 -5.89 1.23 -6.95
CA ALA A 22 -6.83 1.67 -5.91
C ALA A 22 -6.17 1.91 -4.53
N ALA A 23 -4.86 2.17 -4.48
CA ALA A 23 -4.15 2.43 -3.23
C ALA A 23 -3.39 3.77 -3.19
N GLU A 24 -3.46 4.59 -4.24
CA GLU A 24 -2.69 5.84 -4.31
C GLU A 24 -3.44 7.09 -3.84
N THR A 25 -4.75 7.01 -3.58
CA THR A 25 -5.58 8.24 -3.44
C THR A 25 -6.39 8.39 -2.14
N ASP A 26 -6.25 7.51 -1.12
CA ASP A 26 -7.01 7.67 0.16
C ASP A 26 -6.13 7.98 1.39
N ARG A 27 -4.83 8.29 1.24
CA ARG A 27 -3.97 8.71 2.37
C ARG A 27 -3.79 10.23 2.51
N GLN A 28 -4.65 11.02 1.87
CA GLN A 28 -4.73 12.48 2.06
C GLN A 28 -5.65 12.90 3.23
N LYS A 29 -5.96 12.01 4.17
CA LYS A 29 -6.44 12.48 5.48
C LYS A 29 -5.25 13.14 6.17
N LYS A 30 -5.32 14.47 6.32
CA LYS A 30 -4.46 15.32 7.16
C LYS A 30 -4.53 14.86 8.62
N GLY A 31 -4.03 13.67 8.91
CA GLY A 31 -3.81 13.17 10.25
C GLY A 31 -2.45 13.62 10.74
N LYS A 32 -2.28 13.61 12.06
CA LYS A 32 -0.99 13.82 12.74
C LYS A 32 0.14 12.94 12.19
N TYR A 33 -0.19 11.84 11.50
CA TYR A 33 0.78 10.88 10.97
C TYR A 33 0.74 10.79 9.45
N GLN A 34 1.93 10.72 8.86
CA GLN A 34 2.17 10.50 7.44
C GLN A 34 2.95 9.19 7.25
N PHE A 35 2.63 8.46 6.18
CA PHE A 35 3.22 7.15 5.90
C PHE A 35 3.99 7.20 4.58
N VAL A 36 5.24 6.75 4.60
CA VAL A 36 6.12 6.70 3.44
C VAL A 36 6.52 5.25 3.20
N THR A 37 6.53 4.79 1.96
CA THR A 37 6.93 3.43 1.62
C THR A 37 8.16 3.42 0.72
N GLY A 38 9.02 2.43 0.92
CA GLY A 38 10.22 2.18 0.12
C GLY A 38 10.44 0.68 -0.08
N ALA A 39 10.68 0.26 -1.32
CA ALA A 39 10.90 -1.15 -1.65
C ALA A 39 12.15 -1.74 -0.97
N THR A 40 13.14 -0.88 -0.70
CA THR A 40 14.34 -1.17 0.09
C THR A 40 14.49 -0.15 1.22
N LEU A 41 15.30 -0.46 2.22
CA LEU A 41 15.55 0.47 3.33
C LEU A 41 16.21 1.77 2.83
N VAL A 42 17.14 1.66 1.87
CA VAL A 42 17.80 2.83 1.26
C VAL A 42 16.80 3.71 0.52
N ALA A 43 15.89 3.11 -0.25
CA ALA A 43 14.84 3.88 -0.95
C ALA A 43 13.86 4.54 0.03
N LEU A 44 13.61 3.92 1.18
CA LEU A 44 12.81 4.55 2.23
C LEU A 44 13.56 5.73 2.87
N GLU A 45 14.84 5.55 3.18
CA GLU A 45 15.68 6.59 3.79
C GLU A 45 15.78 7.84 2.91
N ASP A 46 16.09 7.67 1.63
CA ASP A 46 16.17 8.77 0.66
C ASP A 46 14.85 9.57 0.61
N ARG A 47 13.72 8.85 0.58
CA ARG A 47 12.39 9.47 0.52
C ARG A 47 11.98 10.14 1.82
N VAL A 48 12.37 9.58 2.96
CA VAL A 48 12.15 10.19 4.28
C VAL A 48 13.00 11.45 4.43
N ASN A 49 14.26 11.42 4.02
CA ASN A 49 15.15 12.59 4.06
C ASN A 49 14.59 13.73 3.21
N GLN A 50 14.18 13.45 1.96
CA GLN A 50 13.52 14.44 1.11
C GLN A 50 12.29 15.05 1.77
N LEU A 51 11.44 14.24 2.40
CA LEU A 51 10.25 14.71 3.10
C LEU A 51 10.56 15.58 4.33
N ILE A 52 11.63 15.27 5.06
CA ILE A 52 12.09 16.07 6.20
C ILE A 52 12.71 17.39 5.70
N ASP A 53 13.43 17.37 4.58
CA ASP A 53 13.97 18.58 3.96
C ASP A 53 12.84 19.53 3.50
N GLU A 54 11.75 18.98 2.95
CA GLU A 54 10.57 19.76 2.55
C GLU A 54 9.71 20.21 3.74
N HIS A 55 9.61 19.37 4.77
CA HIS A 55 8.81 19.60 5.97
C HIS A 55 9.65 19.31 7.22
N PRO A 56 10.48 20.26 7.68
CA PRO A 56 11.39 20.05 8.81
C PRO A 56 10.66 19.86 10.14
N ASP A 57 9.35 20.11 10.17
CA ASP A 57 8.48 19.78 11.30
C ASP A 57 8.20 18.27 11.41
N LEU A 58 8.35 17.47 10.35
CA LEU A 58 8.11 16.03 10.41
C LEU A 58 9.17 15.31 11.25
N THR A 59 8.71 14.44 12.15
CA THR A 59 9.57 13.59 12.97
C THR A 59 9.34 12.11 12.67
N LEU A 60 10.40 11.37 12.36
CA LEU A 60 10.33 9.92 12.23
C LEU A 60 10.04 9.25 13.57
N LYS A 61 8.93 8.50 13.64
CA LYS A 61 8.53 7.77 14.85
C LYS A 61 8.87 6.29 14.76
N GLN A 62 8.64 5.68 13.60
CA GLN A 62 8.75 4.24 13.46
C GLN A 62 9.04 3.84 12.02
N VAL A 63 9.81 2.77 11.86
CA VAL A 63 9.98 2.06 10.59
C VAL A 63 9.47 0.62 10.76
N LEU A 64 8.67 0.18 9.80
CA LEU A 64 8.06 -1.14 9.75
C LEU A 64 8.50 -1.87 8.48
N PHE A 65 8.53 -3.20 8.53
CA PHE A 65 8.66 -4.03 7.34
C PHE A 65 7.36 -4.80 7.12
N ALA A 66 6.81 -4.71 5.91
CA ALA A 66 5.60 -5.41 5.50
C ALA A 66 5.90 -6.25 4.25
N GLN A 67 5.68 -7.56 4.36
CA GLN A 67 5.92 -8.49 3.27
C GLN A 67 5.05 -8.11 2.06
N GLY A 68 5.68 -7.98 0.89
CA GLY A 68 5.02 -7.55 -0.36
C GLY A 68 4.91 -6.03 -0.56
N THR A 69 5.14 -5.21 0.47
CA THR A 69 5.17 -3.73 0.37
C THR A 69 6.58 -3.15 0.57
N GLY A 70 7.43 -3.84 1.32
CA GLY A 70 8.77 -3.36 1.68
C GLY A 70 8.78 -2.64 3.02
N PHE A 71 9.55 -1.56 3.12
CA PHE A 71 9.67 -0.77 4.33
C PHE A 71 8.67 0.38 4.34
N VAL A 72 8.16 0.69 5.53
CA VAL A 72 7.19 1.77 5.76
C VAL A 72 7.67 2.64 6.90
N ALA A 73 7.88 3.93 6.66
CA ALA A 73 8.13 4.93 7.70
C ALA A 73 6.84 5.59 8.14
N VAL A 74 6.73 5.84 9.44
CA VAL A 74 5.67 6.62 10.07
C VAL A 74 6.29 7.93 10.56
N LEU A 75 5.89 9.03 9.93
CA LEU A 75 6.28 10.39 10.25
C LEU A 75 5.15 11.06 11.03
N GLU A 76 5.49 11.82 12.07
CA GLU A 76 4.54 12.60 12.85
C GLU A 76 4.76 14.09 12.58
N ARG A 77 3.66 14.82 12.40
CA ARG A 77 3.66 16.28 12.35
C ARG A 77 3.34 16.84 13.76
N PRO A 78 4.17 17.73 14.32
CA PRO A 78 3.85 18.43 15.56
C PRO A 78 2.61 19.30 15.33
N ALA A 79 1.74 19.32 16.33
CA ALA A 79 0.48 20.06 16.31
C ALA A 79 0.70 21.57 16.55
#